data_AF-A0A833G7B3-F1
#
_entry.id   AF-A0A833G7B3-F1
#
_cell.length_a   1.000
_cell.length_b   1.000
_cell.length_c   1.000
_cell.angle_alpha   90.00
_cell.angle_beta   90.00
_cell.angle_gamma   90.00
#
_symmetry.space_group_name_H-M   'P 1'
#
loop_
_entity.id
_entity.type
_entity.pdbx_description
1 polymer ?
#
loop_
_entity_poly.entity_id
_entity_poly.type
_entity_poly.pdbx_seq_one_letter_code
_entity_poly.pdbx_strand_id
1 'polypeptide(L)'
;MEDRGMSTGAGMVALARKHVGERYENVLVPKNNPNWTGPWDCAEFMSWLVYQDAGFLYGCVDDSADPATVEAYTGAWVTDSRDRGQRIPVADAAATVGGIVLRFPPAPGRMGHIAICDGAGRTIEAKGHAFGVVEDVVHGRRWDTGVLVPGIYYETPAAPLAVVPPAAVHHSGNPFQNAAITTLIQQALAALGFNPGPIDGIFGSKTAAAVAAFQRVRGLVMDGEVGPQTAAALGIQI
;
A
#
# COMPACT_ATOMS: atom_id res chain seq x y z
N MET A 1 20.13 22.36 16.40
CA MET A 1 19.56 21.84 15.14
C MET A 1 20.73 21.21 14.42
N GLU A 2 20.85 19.89 14.49
CA GLU A 2 21.82 19.19 13.65
C GLU A 2 21.41 19.41 12.19
N ASP A 3 22.41 19.73 11.37
CA ASP A 3 22.31 19.79 9.92
C ASP A 3 21.92 18.39 9.42
N ARG A 4 20.62 18.11 9.38
CA ARG A 4 20.10 16.91 8.72
C ARG A 4 20.42 17.13 7.25
N GLY A 5 21.46 16.45 6.76
CA GLY A 5 21.82 16.48 5.34
C GLY A 5 20.58 16.28 4.48
N MET A 6 20.63 16.79 3.25
CA MET A 6 19.52 16.79 2.30
C MET A 6 18.72 15.47 2.32
N SER A 7 17.41 15.57 2.57
CA SER A 7 16.46 14.44 2.51
C SER A 7 16.48 13.82 1.11
N THR A 8 16.63 12.50 1.01
CA THR A 8 16.75 11.82 -0.29
C THR A 8 15.94 10.53 -0.34
N GLY A 9 15.43 10.21 -1.54
CA GLY A 9 14.77 8.94 -1.79
C GLY A 9 15.66 7.73 -1.46
N ALA A 10 16.96 7.83 -1.73
CA ALA A 10 17.95 6.81 -1.35
C ALA A 10 18.09 6.64 0.17
N GLY A 11 18.10 7.75 0.92
CA GLY A 11 18.07 7.74 2.39
C GLY A 11 16.83 7.05 2.93
N MET A 12 15.66 7.38 2.37
CA MET A 12 14.38 6.78 2.76
C MET A 12 14.33 5.26 2.46
N VAL A 13 14.86 4.81 1.32
CA VAL A 13 14.99 3.37 1.00
C VAL A 13 15.95 2.67 1.96
N ALA A 14 17.10 3.28 2.26
CA ALA A 14 18.08 2.72 3.19
C ALA A 14 17.51 2.61 4.61
N LEU A 15 16.70 3.58 5.03
CA LEU A 15 15.96 3.52 6.29
C LEU A 15 14.93 2.39 6.28
N ALA A 16 14.10 2.30 5.24
CA ALA A 16 13.07 1.27 5.11
C ALA A 16 13.64 -0.15 5.19
N ARG A 17 14.79 -0.39 4.55
CA ARG A 17 15.46 -1.71 4.56
C ARG A 17 15.89 -2.18 5.95
N LYS A 18 16.16 -1.27 6.90
CA LYS A 18 16.54 -1.65 8.27
C LYS A 18 15.42 -2.38 9.02
N HIS A 19 14.18 -2.17 8.59
CA HIS A 19 13.00 -2.72 9.24
C HIS A 19 12.50 -4.01 8.58
N VAL A 20 13.14 -4.49 7.50
CA VAL A 20 12.76 -5.77 6.87
C VAL A 20 12.83 -6.91 7.89
N GLY A 21 11.74 -7.67 8.00
CA GLY A 21 11.54 -8.74 8.98
C GLY A 21 10.75 -8.32 10.23
N GLU A 22 10.52 -7.02 10.45
CA GLU A 22 9.70 -6.55 11.56
C GLU A 22 8.21 -6.87 11.34
N ARG A 23 7.46 -6.99 12.44
CA ARG A 23 6.07 -7.50 12.41
C ARG A 23 5.10 -6.48 11.83
N TYR A 24 4.05 -6.99 11.20
CA TYR A 24 2.89 -6.20 10.80
C TYR A 24 1.79 -6.30 11.87
N GLU A 25 1.16 -5.18 12.20
CA GLU A 25 -0.06 -5.05 13.01
C GLU A 25 -0.74 -3.72 12.67
N ASN A 26 -2.07 -3.66 12.70
CA ASN A 26 -2.77 -2.38 12.54
C ASN A 26 -2.61 -1.57 13.83
N VAL A 27 -1.62 -0.67 13.86
CA VAL A 27 -1.25 0.12 15.05
C VAL A 27 -0.99 1.55 14.67
N LEU A 28 -1.26 2.47 15.60
CA LEU A 28 -0.74 3.81 15.46
C LEU A 28 0.77 3.81 15.78
N VAL A 29 1.58 4.39 14.89
CA VAL A 29 3.02 4.56 15.07
C VAL A 29 3.33 6.01 15.44
N PRO A 30 4.15 6.27 16.49
CA PRO A 30 4.64 7.60 16.78
C PRO A 30 5.70 8.01 15.74
N LYS A 31 5.32 8.83 14.75
CA LYS A 31 6.19 9.28 13.64
C LYS A 31 7.46 9.94 14.14
N ASN A 32 7.39 10.61 15.29
CA ASN A 32 8.53 11.30 15.90
C ASN A 32 9.47 10.41 16.74
N ASN A 33 9.21 9.11 16.86
CA ASN A 33 10.10 8.19 17.55
C ASN A 33 11.08 7.52 16.56
N PRO A 34 12.35 7.94 16.48
CA PRO A 34 13.34 7.34 15.58
C PRO A 34 13.73 5.91 15.94
N ASN A 35 13.42 5.47 17.16
CA ASN A 35 13.77 4.15 17.69
C ASN A 35 12.59 3.16 17.64
N TRP A 36 11.49 3.51 16.98
CA TRP A 36 10.38 2.58 16.79
C TRP A 36 10.83 1.38 15.95
N THR A 37 10.55 0.18 16.44
CA THR A 37 10.94 -1.09 15.82
C THR A 37 9.72 -2.00 15.70
N GLY A 38 8.74 -1.48 14.96
CA GLY A 38 7.46 -2.13 14.74
C GLY A 38 6.62 -2.34 16.02
N PRO A 39 5.43 -2.97 15.87
CA PRO A 39 4.89 -3.44 14.60
C PRO A 39 4.46 -2.28 13.68
N TRP A 40 4.17 -2.62 12.44
CA TRP A 40 3.87 -1.66 11.37
C TRP A 40 2.54 -1.94 10.71
N ASP A 41 1.86 -0.89 10.26
CA ASP A 41 0.99 -0.97 9.10
C ASP A 41 1.60 -0.23 7.91
N CYS A 42 1.02 -0.42 6.71
CA CYS A 42 1.57 0.11 5.47
C CYS A 42 1.66 1.65 5.44
N ALA A 43 0.60 2.35 5.88
CA ALA A 43 0.53 3.81 5.81
C ALA A 43 1.37 4.45 6.92
N GLU A 44 1.31 3.90 8.12
CA GLU A 44 2.11 4.29 9.27
C GLU A 44 3.60 4.11 9.01
N PHE A 45 4.02 2.98 8.43
CA PHE A 45 5.40 2.76 8.02
C PHE A 45 5.86 3.82 7.03
N MET A 46 5.08 4.10 5.99
CA MET A 46 5.45 5.10 5.00
C MET A 46 5.50 6.52 5.58
N SER A 47 4.51 6.91 6.38
CA SER A 47 4.46 8.24 7.00
C SER A 47 5.58 8.41 8.04
N TRP A 48 5.94 7.35 8.76
CA TRP A 48 7.10 7.35 9.64
C TRP A 48 8.40 7.54 8.85
N LEU A 49 8.60 6.84 7.73
CA LEU A 49 9.77 7.02 6.86
C LEU A 49 9.92 8.47 6.39
N VAL A 50 8.83 9.08 5.90
CA VAL A 50 8.82 10.49 5.48
C VAL A 50 9.15 11.41 6.65
N TYR A 51 8.56 11.19 7.83
CA TYR A 51 8.82 12.04 8.98
C TYR A 51 10.28 11.94 9.45
N GLN A 52 10.86 10.73 9.45
CA GLN A 52 12.24 10.52 9.83
C GLN A 52 13.23 11.16 8.84
N ASP A 53 12.96 11.06 7.54
CA ASP A 53 13.83 11.61 6.49
C ASP A 53 13.65 13.13 6.29
N ALA A 54 12.41 13.61 6.22
CA ALA A 54 12.07 14.97 5.80
C ALA A 54 11.52 15.87 6.91
N GLY A 55 11.19 15.32 8.09
CA GLY A 55 10.84 16.10 9.29
C GLY A 55 9.43 16.70 9.29
N PHE A 56 8.54 16.29 8.39
CA PHE A 56 7.16 16.74 8.35
C PHE A 56 6.18 15.56 8.16
N LEU A 57 4.92 15.78 8.52
CA LEU A 57 3.85 14.80 8.35
C LEU A 57 3.32 14.80 6.91
N TYR A 58 3.13 13.59 6.40
CA TYR A 58 2.56 13.32 5.09
C TYR A 58 1.77 12.01 5.15
N GLY A 59 0.61 11.99 4.53
CA GLY A 59 -0.30 10.86 4.51
C GLY A 59 -1.01 10.62 5.84
N CYS A 60 -1.12 11.67 6.67
CA CYS A 60 -1.81 11.62 7.96
C CYS A 60 -3.19 12.28 7.89
N VAL A 61 -4.10 11.92 8.79
CA VAL A 61 -5.46 12.49 8.83
C VAL A 61 -5.45 14.01 9.09
N ASP A 62 -4.42 14.49 9.78
CA ASP A 62 -4.11 15.92 9.99
C ASP A 62 -2.59 16.13 10.06
N ASP A 63 -1.99 16.65 8.99
CA ASP A 63 -0.53 16.84 8.92
C ASP A 63 0.00 18.02 9.74
N SER A 64 -0.85 18.71 10.50
CA SER A 64 -0.45 19.71 11.49
C SER A 64 -0.59 19.21 12.94
N ALA A 65 -1.09 17.99 13.13
CA ALA A 65 -1.29 17.40 14.45
C ALA A 65 0.01 16.89 15.08
N ASP A 66 -0.09 16.38 16.32
CA ASP A 66 1.06 15.79 17.01
C ASP A 66 1.54 14.52 16.28
N PRO A 67 2.80 14.49 15.79
CA PRO A 67 3.36 13.33 15.11
C PRO A 67 3.44 12.07 15.97
N ALA A 68 3.36 12.19 17.30
CA ALA A 68 3.31 11.03 18.19
C ALA A 68 1.98 10.28 18.14
N THR A 69 0.88 10.94 17.75
CA THR A 69 -0.48 10.42 17.93
C THR A 69 -1.38 10.56 16.72
N VAL A 70 -0.94 11.21 15.64
CA VAL A 70 -1.74 11.34 14.43
C VAL A 70 -1.78 10.01 13.66
N GLU A 71 -2.95 9.61 13.17
CA GLU A 71 -3.13 8.42 12.34
C GLU A 71 -2.70 8.70 10.89
N ALA A 72 -1.96 7.76 10.30
CA ALA A 72 -1.71 7.67 8.88
C ALA A 72 -2.65 6.67 8.23
N TYR A 73 -3.16 6.99 7.04
CA TYR A 73 -3.96 6.04 6.28
C TYR A 73 -3.83 6.29 4.78
N THR A 74 -3.99 5.24 3.98
CA THR A 74 -3.74 5.32 2.53
C THR A 74 -4.61 6.34 1.79
N GLY A 75 -5.79 6.70 2.27
CA GLY A 75 -6.59 7.76 1.65
C GLY A 75 -6.18 9.17 2.09
N ALA A 76 -5.50 9.35 3.23
CA ALA A 76 -4.80 10.60 3.52
C ALA A 76 -3.60 10.75 2.58
N TRP A 77 -2.88 9.65 2.30
CA TRP A 77 -1.89 9.58 1.22
C TRP A 77 -2.47 9.91 -0.16
N VAL A 78 -3.71 9.47 -0.46
CA VAL A 78 -4.42 9.91 -1.67
C VAL A 78 -4.62 11.42 -1.66
N THR A 79 -5.14 11.99 -0.57
CA THR A 79 -5.35 13.45 -0.45
C THR A 79 -4.05 14.22 -0.62
N ASP A 80 -3.01 13.89 0.14
CA ASP A 80 -1.74 14.60 0.10
C ASP A 80 -1.00 14.46 -1.22
N SER A 81 -1.04 13.28 -1.86
CA SER A 81 -0.44 13.11 -3.19
C SER A 81 -1.12 13.97 -4.26
N ARG A 82 -2.41 14.29 -4.09
CA ARG A 82 -3.13 15.21 -4.97
C ARG A 82 -2.83 16.67 -4.66
N ASP A 83 -2.84 17.02 -3.37
CA ASP A 83 -2.90 18.43 -2.94
C ASP A 83 -1.51 19.04 -2.74
N ARG A 84 -0.54 18.22 -2.36
CA ARG A 84 0.81 18.66 -1.97
C ARG A 84 1.91 17.94 -2.73
N GLY A 85 1.73 16.66 -3.03
CA GLY A 85 2.71 15.83 -3.72
C GLY A 85 2.67 15.90 -5.24
N GLN A 86 3.55 15.13 -5.86
CA GLN A 86 3.53 14.91 -7.30
C GLN A 86 3.10 13.48 -7.59
N ARG A 87 1.92 13.31 -8.21
CA ARG A 87 1.51 12.03 -8.78
C ARG A 87 2.21 11.82 -10.11
N ILE A 88 2.84 10.66 -10.24
CA ILE A 88 3.56 10.22 -11.44
C ILE A 88 3.05 8.85 -11.90
N PRO A 89 3.31 8.46 -13.15
CA PRO A 89 3.10 7.08 -13.59
C PRO A 89 3.78 6.06 -12.67
N VAL A 90 3.13 4.90 -12.49
CA VAL A 90 3.69 3.78 -11.69
C VAL A 90 5.05 3.33 -12.23
N ALA A 91 5.23 3.35 -13.55
CA ALA A 91 6.49 3.04 -14.23
C ALA A 91 7.64 3.97 -13.82
N ASP A 92 7.33 5.25 -13.62
CA ASP A 92 8.32 6.27 -13.24
C ASP A 92 8.68 6.13 -11.75
N ALA A 93 7.67 5.91 -10.88
CA ALA A 93 7.92 5.64 -9.47
C ALA A 93 8.72 4.35 -9.26
N ALA A 94 8.43 3.30 -10.02
CA ALA A 94 9.18 2.04 -9.97
C ALA A 94 10.66 2.21 -10.36
N ALA A 95 10.94 3.14 -11.28
CA ALA A 95 12.29 3.48 -11.74
C ALA A 95 13.04 4.45 -10.81
N THR A 96 12.32 5.14 -9.92
CA THR A 96 12.88 6.18 -9.05
C THR A 96 13.23 5.60 -7.68
N VAL A 97 14.48 5.73 -7.24
CA VAL A 97 14.88 5.33 -5.88
C VAL A 97 14.13 6.20 -4.88
N GLY A 98 13.34 5.57 -4.02
CA GLY A 98 12.48 6.26 -3.05
C GLY A 98 11.14 6.73 -3.62
N GLY A 99 10.88 6.53 -4.92
CA GLY A 99 9.54 6.72 -5.47
C GLY A 99 8.54 5.83 -4.76
N ILE A 100 7.33 6.33 -4.51
CA ILE A 100 6.31 5.58 -3.77
C ILE A 100 5.27 5.10 -4.75
N VAL A 101 4.78 3.86 -4.61
CA VAL A 101 3.61 3.35 -5.33
C VAL A 101 2.44 3.23 -4.37
N LEU A 102 1.27 3.71 -4.82
CA LEU A 102 0.07 3.81 -4.01
C LEU A 102 -1.09 3.12 -4.72
N ARG A 103 -1.75 2.23 -4.00
CA ARG A 103 -3.03 1.62 -4.34
C ARG A 103 -4.10 2.31 -3.51
N PHE A 104 -5.12 2.85 -4.16
CA PHE A 104 -6.17 3.60 -3.51
C PHE A 104 -7.09 2.68 -2.72
N PRO A 105 -7.66 3.16 -1.59
CA PRO A 105 -8.78 2.50 -0.96
C PRO A 105 -9.93 2.25 -1.94
N PRO A 106 -10.60 1.09 -1.89
CA PRO A 106 -11.75 0.82 -2.76
C PRO A 106 -12.99 1.65 -2.38
N ALA A 107 -13.03 2.23 -1.18
CA ALA A 107 -14.08 3.12 -0.70
C ALA A 107 -13.55 4.01 0.42
N PRO A 108 -14.23 5.13 0.75
CA PRO A 108 -13.90 5.93 1.92
C PRO A 108 -13.86 5.09 3.21
N GLY A 109 -12.86 5.31 4.07
CA GLY A 109 -12.67 4.54 5.30
C GLY A 109 -12.25 3.08 5.09
N ARG A 110 -11.81 2.71 3.88
CA ARG A 110 -11.12 1.44 3.60
C ARG A 110 -9.63 1.66 3.46
N MET A 111 -8.88 0.57 3.50
CA MET A 111 -7.44 0.57 3.29
C MET A 111 -7.13 0.19 1.84
N GLY A 112 -6.17 0.90 1.25
CA GLY A 112 -5.50 0.50 0.02
C GLY A 112 -4.19 -0.19 0.39
N HIS A 113 -3.12 0.13 -0.35
CA HIS A 113 -1.78 -0.35 -0.03
C HIS A 113 -0.72 0.65 -0.52
N ILE A 114 0.43 0.72 0.14
CA ILE A 114 1.49 1.68 -0.19
C ILE A 114 2.87 1.06 0.03
N ALA A 115 3.81 1.37 -0.86
CA ALA A 115 5.17 0.85 -0.79
C ALA A 115 6.20 1.83 -1.37
N ILE A 116 7.45 1.76 -0.90
CA ILE A 116 8.57 2.55 -1.42
C ILE A 116 9.39 1.70 -2.40
N CYS A 117 9.76 2.27 -3.54
CA CYS A 117 10.52 1.62 -4.60
C CYS A 117 12.03 1.79 -4.41
N ASP A 118 12.80 0.79 -4.84
CA ASP A 118 14.26 0.85 -4.84
C ASP A 118 14.86 1.37 -6.16
N GLY A 119 14.03 1.79 -7.11
CA GLY A 119 14.42 2.24 -8.45
C GLY A 119 14.69 1.12 -9.46
N ALA A 120 14.64 -0.15 -9.05
CA ALA A 120 14.86 -1.32 -9.89
C ALA A 120 13.60 -2.21 -9.99
N GLY A 121 12.42 -1.65 -9.72
CA GLY A 121 11.15 -2.38 -9.73
C GLY A 121 10.91 -3.25 -8.49
N ARG A 122 11.77 -3.18 -7.47
CA ARG A 122 11.50 -3.78 -6.16
C ARG A 122 10.89 -2.76 -5.21
N THR A 123 10.16 -3.25 -4.23
CA THR A 123 9.51 -2.46 -3.19
C THR A 123 9.95 -2.90 -1.80
N ILE A 124 9.93 -1.98 -0.83
CA ILE A 124 9.96 -2.26 0.60
C ILE A 124 8.62 -1.84 1.19
N GLU A 125 7.96 -2.72 1.95
CA GLU A 125 6.59 -2.49 2.42
C GLU A 125 6.24 -3.32 3.65
N ALA A 126 5.40 -2.77 4.53
CA ALA A 126 4.68 -3.52 5.53
C ALA A 126 3.44 -4.17 4.87
N LYS A 127 3.47 -5.49 4.65
CA LYS A 127 2.60 -6.19 3.68
C LYS A 127 1.45 -7.01 4.29
N GLY A 128 1.34 -7.06 5.61
CA GLY A 128 0.33 -7.85 6.33
C GLY A 128 0.97 -8.89 7.26
N HIS A 129 0.17 -9.47 8.16
CA HIS A 129 0.67 -10.34 9.24
C HIS A 129 1.46 -11.56 8.76
N ALA A 130 1.17 -12.11 7.58
CA ALA A 130 1.87 -13.28 7.04
C ALA A 130 3.29 -12.92 6.55
N PHE A 131 3.58 -11.63 6.39
CA PHE A 131 4.82 -11.15 5.75
C PHE A 131 5.65 -10.26 6.68
N GLY A 132 5.02 -9.35 7.43
CA GLY A 132 5.73 -8.27 8.12
C GLY A 132 6.18 -7.18 7.14
N VAL A 133 7.30 -6.53 7.44
CA VAL A 133 8.01 -5.66 6.49
C VAL A 133 8.89 -6.52 5.61
N VAL A 134 8.73 -6.40 4.28
CA VAL A 134 9.41 -7.26 3.31
C VAL A 134 9.94 -6.48 2.12
N GLU A 135 10.93 -7.05 1.44
CA GLU A 135 11.20 -6.71 0.05
C GLU A 135 10.26 -7.51 -0.86
N ASP A 136 9.67 -6.86 -1.86
CA ASP A 136 8.80 -7.46 -2.88
C ASP A 136 9.01 -6.74 -4.23
N VAL A 137 8.11 -6.91 -5.19
CA VAL A 137 8.19 -6.29 -6.52
C VAL A 137 6.94 -5.49 -6.88
N VAL A 138 7.11 -4.49 -7.74
CA VAL A 138 5.98 -3.73 -8.30
C VAL A 138 5.15 -4.57 -9.27
N HIS A 139 5.76 -5.56 -9.91
CA HIS A 139 5.22 -6.34 -11.02
C HIS A 139 4.09 -7.30 -10.61
N GLY A 140 3.12 -7.49 -11.49
CA GLY A 140 2.02 -8.42 -11.28
C GLY A 140 1.05 -7.97 -10.19
N ARG A 141 1.07 -6.68 -9.83
CA ARG A 141 0.21 -6.08 -8.80
C ARG A 141 -0.42 -4.79 -9.34
N ARG A 142 -1.64 -4.49 -8.89
CA ARG A 142 -2.32 -3.24 -9.25
C ARG A 142 -1.72 -2.09 -8.45
N TRP A 143 -1.48 -0.97 -9.10
CA TRP A 143 -1.12 0.30 -8.46
C TRP A 143 -1.86 1.41 -9.19
N ASP A 144 -2.39 2.37 -8.43
CA ASP A 144 -3.16 3.46 -9.02
C ASP A 144 -2.26 4.60 -9.48
N THR A 145 -1.19 4.88 -8.72
CA THR A 145 -0.28 5.99 -9.01
C THR A 145 1.07 5.78 -8.37
N GLY A 146 2.08 6.43 -8.94
CA GLY A 146 3.32 6.74 -8.25
C GLY A 146 3.25 8.09 -7.54
N VAL A 147 4.01 8.28 -6.47
CA VAL A 147 4.05 9.53 -5.68
C VAL A 147 5.50 9.92 -5.41
N LEU A 148 5.82 11.19 -5.64
CA LEU A 148 7.01 11.85 -5.10
C LEU A 148 6.57 12.85 -4.01
N VAL A 149 7.14 12.70 -2.82
CA VAL A 149 6.85 13.56 -1.66
C VAL A 149 7.71 14.83 -1.76
N PRO A 150 7.13 16.05 -1.60
CA PRO A 150 7.87 17.31 -1.70
C PRO A 150 8.99 17.42 -0.67
N GLY A 151 10.05 18.18 -0.98
CA GLY A 151 11.15 18.39 -0.04
C GLY A 151 12.12 17.21 0.10
N ILE A 152 11.83 16.07 -0.53
CA ILE A 152 12.76 14.95 -0.71
C ILE A 152 13.38 15.06 -2.10
N TYR A 153 14.70 14.91 -2.18
CA TYR A 153 15.42 14.84 -3.44
C TYR A 153 15.38 13.43 -4.02
N TYR A 154 15.00 13.33 -5.29
CA TYR A 154 14.97 12.08 -6.05
C TYR A 154 15.91 12.20 -7.25
N GLU A 155 16.72 11.17 -7.46
CA GLU A 155 17.46 11.07 -8.71
C GLU A 155 16.49 10.78 -9.86
N THR A 156 16.60 11.55 -10.93
CA THR A 156 15.81 11.32 -12.14
C THR A 156 16.25 9.99 -12.78
N PRO A 157 15.34 9.02 -12.97
CA PRO A 157 15.70 7.78 -13.63
C PRO A 157 16.07 8.03 -15.09
N ALA A 158 17.00 7.24 -15.62
CA ALA A 158 17.41 7.33 -17.03
C ALA A 158 16.25 7.04 -18.00
N ALA A 159 15.35 6.13 -17.62
CA ALA A 159 14.12 5.82 -18.34
C ALA A 159 13.08 5.19 -17.37
N PRO A 160 11.78 5.27 -17.69
CA PRO A 160 10.74 4.53 -16.97
C PRO A 160 10.97 3.02 -17.01
N LEU A 161 10.56 2.31 -15.96
CA LEU A 161 10.57 0.84 -15.96
C LEU A 161 9.30 0.27 -16.57
N ALA A 162 9.45 -0.78 -17.37
CA ALA A 162 8.31 -1.55 -17.85
C ALA A 162 7.68 -2.34 -16.69
N VAL A 163 6.61 -1.81 -16.10
CA VAL A 163 5.86 -2.48 -15.04
C VAL A 163 4.82 -3.41 -15.64
N VAL A 164 5.03 -4.72 -15.50
CA VAL A 164 4.05 -5.74 -15.87
C VAL A 164 2.79 -5.62 -14.98
N PRO A 165 1.59 -5.35 -15.54
CA PRO A 165 0.35 -5.34 -14.77
C PRO A 165 -0.04 -6.77 -14.33
N PRO A 166 -0.93 -6.92 -13.34
CA PRO A 166 -1.46 -8.23 -12.96
C PRO A 166 -2.29 -8.82 -14.11
N ALA A 167 -2.22 -10.15 -14.28
CA ALA A 167 -2.99 -10.86 -15.31
C ALA A 167 -4.50 -10.76 -15.07
N ALA A 168 -4.94 -10.87 -13.82
CA ALA A 168 -6.32 -10.71 -13.39
C ALA A 168 -6.40 -10.11 -11.98
N VAL A 169 -7.22 -9.07 -11.80
CA VAL A 169 -7.60 -8.51 -10.48
C VAL A 169 -9.07 -8.17 -10.49
N HIS A 170 -9.79 -8.68 -9.48
CA HIS A 170 -11.20 -8.35 -9.25
C HIS A 170 -11.31 -7.39 -8.07
N HIS A 171 -11.93 -6.24 -8.28
CA HIS A 171 -12.15 -5.23 -7.25
C HIS A 171 -13.39 -4.40 -7.55
N SER A 172 -13.89 -3.68 -6.54
CA SER A 172 -14.99 -2.72 -6.73
C SER A 172 -14.54 -1.59 -7.66
N GLY A 173 -15.38 -1.25 -8.65
CA GLY A 173 -15.11 -0.21 -9.63
C GLY A 173 -14.43 -0.67 -10.92
N ASN A 174 -14.06 -1.96 -11.05
CA ASN A 174 -13.67 -2.51 -12.35
C ASN A 174 -14.91 -2.62 -13.27
N PRO A 175 -14.99 -1.89 -14.41
CA PRO A 175 -16.14 -1.97 -15.32
C PRO A 175 -16.17 -3.27 -16.13
N PHE A 176 -15.09 -4.04 -16.14
CA PHE A 176 -14.94 -5.31 -16.87
C PHE A 176 -15.05 -6.53 -15.94
N GLN A 177 -15.89 -6.45 -14.90
CA GLN A 177 -16.11 -7.58 -13.99
C GLN A 177 -16.59 -8.82 -14.75
N ASN A 178 -15.86 -9.91 -14.61
CA ASN A 178 -16.34 -11.23 -15.01
C ASN A 178 -17.30 -11.75 -13.94
N ALA A 179 -18.61 -11.71 -14.22
CA ALA A 179 -19.65 -12.11 -13.28
C ALA A 179 -19.50 -13.57 -12.80
N ALA A 180 -19.00 -14.47 -13.64
CA ALA A 180 -18.75 -15.86 -13.26
C ALA A 180 -17.61 -15.96 -12.23
N ILE A 181 -16.51 -15.23 -12.44
CA ILE A 181 -15.40 -15.20 -11.46
C ILE A 181 -15.84 -14.51 -10.17
N THR A 182 -16.59 -13.42 -10.24
CA THR A 182 -17.13 -12.77 -9.03
C THR A 182 -18.05 -13.71 -8.25
N THR A 183 -18.88 -14.50 -8.94
CA THR A 183 -19.72 -15.53 -8.30
C THR A 183 -18.86 -16.56 -7.58
N LEU A 184 -17.76 -17.03 -8.20
CA LEU A 184 -16.80 -17.95 -7.58
C LEU A 184 -16.16 -17.34 -6.32
N ILE A 185 -15.75 -16.06 -6.38
CA ILE A 185 -15.20 -15.33 -5.22
C ILE A 185 -16.23 -15.26 -4.09
N GLN A 186 -17.47 -14.87 -4.40
CA GLN A 186 -18.56 -14.77 -3.41
C GLN A 186 -18.86 -16.14 -2.79
N GLN A 187 -18.93 -17.20 -3.58
CA GLN A 187 -19.12 -18.57 -3.09
C GLN A 187 -17.98 -19.02 -2.17
N ALA A 188 -16.72 -18.79 -2.57
CA ALA A 188 -15.55 -19.17 -1.78
C ALA A 188 -15.52 -18.42 -0.44
N LEU A 189 -15.80 -17.11 -0.44
CA LEU A 189 -15.90 -16.30 0.78
C LEU A 189 -17.00 -16.83 1.71
N ALA A 190 -18.19 -17.08 1.18
CA ALA A 190 -19.33 -17.59 1.94
C ALA A 190 -19.03 -18.97 2.56
N ALA A 191 -18.40 -19.87 1.79
CA ALA A 191 -17.99 -21.19 2.27
C ALA A 191 -16.95 -21.11 3.40
N LEU A 192 -16.13 -20.06 3.41
CA LEU A 192 -15.13 -19.79 4.45
C LEU A 192 -15.69 -18.97 5.63
N GLY A 193 -16.99 -18.68 5.65
CA GLY A 193 -17.67 -17.97 6.74
C GLY A 193 -17.61 -16.44 6.67
N PHE A 194 -17.14 -15.87 5.56
CA PHE A 194 -17.19 -14.43 5.30
C PHE A 194 -18.49 -14.08 4.56
N ASN A 195 -19.11 -12.93 4.86
CA ASN A 195 -20.38 -12.54 4.24
C ASN A 195 -20.15 -11.54 3.09
N PRO A 196 -20.12 -11.98 1.82
CA PRO A 196 -19.96 -11.08 0.67
C PRO A 196 -21.25 -10.35 0.29
N GLY A 197 -22.38 -10.61 0.98
CA GLY A 197 -23.71 -10.24 0.50
C GLY A 197 -24.30 -11.31 -0.43
N PRO A 198 -25.22 -10.93 -1.34
CA PRO A 198 -25.77 -11.86 -2.32
C PRO A 198 -24.68 -12.46 -3.23
N ILE A 199 -24.87 -13.71 -3.63
CA ILE A 199 -24.05 -14.36 -4.65
C ILE A 199 -24.69 -14.05 -6.00
N ASP A 200 -24.45 -12.83 -6.49
CA ASP A 200 -25.09 -12.24 -7.66
C ASP A 200 -24.10 -11.96 -8.82
N GLY A 201 -22.83 -12.27 -8.63
CA GLY A 201 -21.77 -11.99 -9.61
C GLY A 201 -21.37 -10.51 -9.67
N ILE A 202 -21.81 -9.67 -8.72
CA ILE A 202 -21.48 -8.25 -8.65
C ILE A 202 -20.44 -7.99 -7.55
N PHE A 203 -19.29 -7.44 -7.91
CA PHE A 203 -18.22 -7.12 -6.96
C PHE A 203 -18.50 -5.75 -6.32
N GLY A 204 -19.53 -5.73 -5.47
CA GLY A 204 -19.94 -4.56 -4.70
C GLY A 204 -19.13 -4.37 -3.42
N SER A 205 -19.50 -3.32 -2.66
CA SER A 205 -18.83 -2.96 -1.40
C SER A 205 -18.89 -4.05 -0.32
N LYS A 206 -19.95 -4.88 -0.31
CA LYS A 206 -20.05 -6.04 0.59
C LYS A 206 -19.03 -7.12 0.23
N THR A 207 -18.89 -7.45 -1.06
CA THR A 207 -17.86 -8.38 -1.55
C THR A 207 -16.46 -7.86 -1.20
N ALA A 208 -16.15 -6.59 -1.48
CA ALA A 208 -14.86 -5.98 -1.14
C ALA A 208 -14.57 -6.03 0.38
N ALA A 209 -15.56 -5.74 1.22
CA ALA A 209 -15.42 -5.83 2.67
C ALA A 209 -15.18 -7.27 3.16
N ALA A 210 -15.85 -8.25 2.55
CA ALA A 210 -15.64 -9.67 2.85
C ALA A 210 -14.25 -10.14 2.42
N VAL A 211 -13.76 -9.70 1.27
CA VAL A 211 -12.39 -9.95 0.81
C VAL A 211 -11.38 -9.35 1.78
N ALA A 212 -11.53 -8.09 2.19
CA ALA A 212 -10.66 -7.45 3.17
C ALA A 212 -10.66 -8.20 4.52
N ALA A 213 -11.84 -8.60 5.01
CA ALA A 213 -11.93 -9.39 6.24
C ALA A 213 -11.21 -10.76 6.11
N PHE A 214 -11.36 -11.42 4.96
CA PHE A 214 -10.65 -12.66 4.65
C PHE A 214 -9.13 -12.45 4.59
N GLN A 215 -8.67 -11.44 3.88
CA GLN A 215 -7.25 -11.08 3.77
C GLN A 215 -6.64 -10.84 5.14
N ARG A 216 -7.32 -10.09 6.02
CA ARG A 216 -6.89 -9.87 7.41
C ARG A 216 -6.69 -11.18 8.16
N VAL A 217 -7.65 -12.09 8.08
CA VAL A 217 -7.56 -13.41 8.75
C VAL A 217 -6.44 -14.27 8.15
N ARG A 218 -6.16 -14.13 6.86
CA ARG A 218 -5.05 -14.83 6.18
C ARG A 218 -3.70 -14.12 6.29
N GLY A 219 -3.65 -12.95 6.93
CA GLY A 219 -2.43 -12.13 7.04
C GLY A 219 -1.93 -11.55 5.71
N LEU A 220 -2.80 -11.44 4.71
CA LEU A 220 -2.50 -10.82 3.41
C LEU A 220 -2.66 -9.30 3.48
N VAL A 221 -2.27 -8.60 2.40
CA VAL A 221 -2.60 -7.18 2.18
C VAL A 221 -4.12 -7.01 2.24
N MET A 222 -4.60 -6.11 3.10
CA MET A 222 -6.03 -5.91 3.37
C MET A 222 -6.61 -4.78 2.50
N ASP A 223 -6.63 -4.99 1.19
CA ASP A 223 -7.05 -4.00 0.19
C ASP A 223 -8.45 -4.25 -0.41
N GLY A 224 -9.08 -5.40 -0.12
CA GLY A 224 -10.39 -5.77 -0.65
C GLY A 224 -10.37 -6.19 -2.12
N GLU A 225 -9.19 -6.46 -2.69
CA GLU A 225 -9.02 -6.90 -4.08
C GLU A 225 -8.64 -8.38 -4.17
N VAL A 226 -9.12 -9.06 -5.21
CA VAL A 226 -8.77 -10.45 -5.49
C VAL A 226 -7.82 -10.50 -6.67
N GLY A 227 -6.51 -10.47 -6.38
CA GLY A 227 -5.44 -10.86 -7.30
C GLY A 227 -4.97 -12.30 -7.04
N PRO A 228 -3.86 -12.74 -7.69
CA PRO A 228 -3.39 -14.12 -7.63
C PRO A 228 -3.16 -14.67 -6.21
N GLN A 229 -2.62 -13.84 -5.30
CA GLN A 229 -2.38 -14.25 -3.91
C GLN A 229 -3.69 -14.51 -3.14
N THR A 230 -4.66 -13.59 -3.26
CA THR A 230 -5.98 -13.75 -2.64
C THR A 230 -6.74 -14.93 -3.25
N ALA A 231 -6.70 -15.10 -4.58
CA ALA A 231 -7.34 -16.20 -5.29
C ALA A 231 -6.78 -17.57 -4.85
N ALA A 232 -5.45 -17.69 -4.76
CA ALA A 232 -4.79 -18.89 -4.26
C ALA A 232 -5.21 -19.21 -2.81
N ALA A 233 -5.28 -18.19 -1.94
CA ALA A 233 -5.73 -18.38 -0.56
C ALA A 233 -7.22 -18.75 -0.44
N LEU A 234 -8.05 -18.32 -1.39
CA LEU A 234 -9.46 -18.72 -1.53
C LEU A 234 -9.63 -20.11 -2.16
N GLY A 235 -8.57 -20.68 -2.74
CA GLY A 235 -8.62 -21.97 -3.45
C GLY A 235 -9.30 -21.89 -4.81
N ILE A 236 -9.25 -20.74 -5.49
CA ILE A 236 -9.87 -20.52 -6.80
C ILE A 236 -8.83 -20.08 -7.84
N GLN A 237 -9.20 -20.15 -9.12
CA GLN A 237 -8.43 -19.61 -10.24
C GLN A 237 -9.16 -18.41 -10.83
N ILE A 238 -8.41 -17.36 -11.19
CA ILE A 238 -8.87 -16.12 -11.80
C ILE A 238 -8.07 -15.78 -13.05
#